data_AF-A0A941PY16-F1
#
_entry.id   AF-A0A941PY16-F1
#
_cell.length_a   1.000
_cell.length_b   1.000
_cell.length_c   1.000
_cell.angle_alpha   90.00
_cell.angle_beta   90.00
_cell.angle_gamma   90.00
#
_symmetry.space_group_name_H-M   'P 1'
#
loop_
_entity.id
_entity.type
_entity.pdbx_description
1 polymer ?
#
loop_
_entity_poly.entity_id
_entity_poly.type
_entity_poly.pdbx_seq_one_letter_code
_entity_poly.pdbx_strand_id
1 'polypeptide(L)'
;MKKTLTMAGLATLACLAAAPFAAGAATRDDAMVALANKSGCLVCHHVEPGAKGPDGLPPIGPAWRDVAAKYKGIKSAQATLTGIVMKGSNPYDSHWKGQASGLAMPPNAVAIKEADAKRLVGWILALEAPKK
;
A
#
# COMPACT_ATOMS: atom_id res chain seq x y z
N MET A 1 -73.33 -25.56 23.28
CA MET A 1 -72.67 -24.94 24.46
C MET A 1 -71.77 -25.97 25.12
N LYS A 2 -70.53 -25.59 25.50
CA LYS A 2 -69.47 -26.40 26.17
C LYS A 2 -68.81 -27.38 25.18
N LYS A 3 -67.50 -27.50 24.95
CA LYS A 3 -66.19 -27.28 25.62
C LYS A 3 -65.14 -27.36 24.46
N THR A 4 -63.89 -26.92 24.46
CA THR A 4 -62.84 -26.87 25.48
C THR A 4 -61.64 -26.14 24.87
N LEU A 5 -60.94 -25.37 25.69
CA LEU A 5 -59.63 -24.78 25.45
C LEU A 5 -58.55 -25.84 25.71
N THR A 6 -57.58 -26.03 24.80
CA THR A 6 -56.28 -26.62 25.13
C THR A 6 -55.18 -25.95 24.29
N MET A 7 -54.34 -25.18 24.99
CA MET A 7 -53.01 -24.75 24.56
C MET A 7 -52.11 -25.98 24.37
N ALA A 8 -51.31 -25.99 23.30
CA ALA A 8 -50.12 -26.83 23.23
C ALA A 8 -48.99 -26.08 22.49
N GLY A 9 -48.08 -25.55 23.31
CA GLY A 9 -46.64 -25.44 23.06
C GLY A 9 -46.15 -24.86 21.74
N LEU A 10 -45.96 -23.53 21.68
CA LEU A 10 -45.02 -22.93 20.74
C LEU A 10 -43.60 -23.16 21.27
N ALA A 11 -42.97 -24.28 20.90
CA ALA A 11 -41.55 -24.50 21.13
C ALA A 11 -40.77 -23.67 20.11
N THR A 12 -40.45 -22.42 20.45
CA THR A 12 -39.51 -21.59 19.70
C THR A 12 -38.11 -22.16 19.85
N LEU A 13 -37.73 -23.01 18.89
CA LEU A 13 -36.36 -23.45 18.69
C LEU A 13 -35.54 -22.22 18.26
N ALA A 14 -34.87 -21.57 19.21
CA ALA A 14 -33.91 -20.51 18.92
C ALA A 14 -32.70 -21.13 18.20
N CYS A 15 -32.74 -21.15 16.87
CA CYS A 15 -31.57 -21.38 16.05
C CYS A 15 -30.58 -20.23 16.29
N LEU A 16 -29.61 -20.46 17.18
CA LEU A 16 -28.44 -19.62 17.32
C LEU A 16 -27.62 -19.78 16.02
N ALA A 17 -27.93 -18.95 15.03
CA ALA A 17 -27.12 -18.86 13.81
C ALA A 17 -25.75 -18.33 14.21
N ALA A 18 -24.78 -19.23 14.36
CA ALA A 18 -23.37 -18.87 14.42
C ALA A 18 -23.00 -18.24 13.07
N ALA A 19 -23.07 -16.92 12.99
CA ALA A 19 -22.53 -16.19 11.85
C ALA A 19 -21.03 -16.48 11.78
N PRO A 20 -20.49 -16.96 10.65
CA PRO A 20 -19.06 -17.10 10.53
C PRO A 20 -18.44 -15.72 10.67
N PHE A 21 -17.60 -15.53 11.69
CA PHE A 21 -16.69 -14.41 11.75
C PHE A 21 -15.80 -14.50 10.50
N ALA A 22 -16.08 -13.67 9.50
CA ALA A 22 -15.19 -13.50 8.37
C ALA A 22 -13.93 -12.82 8.91
N ALA A 23 -12.92 -13.61 9.27
CA ALA A 23 -11.57 -13.09 9.45
C ALA A 23 -11.15 -12.47 8.12
N GLY A 24 -11.11 -11.13 8.06
CA GLY A 24 -10.79 -10.41 6.83
C GLY A 24 -9.42 -10.84 6.31
N ALA A 25 -9.39 -11.48 5.13
CA ALA A 25 -8.14 -11.77 4.46
C ALA A 25 -7.44 -10.45 4.13
N ALA A 26 -6.14 -10.35 4.44
CA ALA A 26 -5.34 -9.19 4.08
C ALA A 26 -5.43 -8.94 2.57
N THR A 27 -5.74 -7.71 2.19
CA THR A 27 -5.84 -7.33 0.79
C THR A 27 -4.46 -7.31 0.14
N ARG A 28 -4.42 -7.23 -1.20
CA ARG A 28 -3.16 -7.02 -1.93
C ARG A 28 -2.47 -5.74 -1.46
N ASP A 29 -3.22 -4.69 -1.18
CA ASP A 29 -2.68 -3.41 -0.74
C ASP A 29 -2.06 -3.55 0.66
N ASP A 30 -2.73 -4.22 1.59
CA ASP A 30 -2.20 -4.49 2.92
C ASP A 30 -0.87 -5.26 2.86
N ALA A 31 -0.79 -6.27 1.99
CA ALA A 31 0.42 -7.05 1.80
C ALA A 31 1.60 -6.21 1.24
N MET A 32 1.33 -5.27 0.33
CA MET A 32 2.36 -4.41 -0.25
C MET A 32 2.82 -3.33 0.72
N VAL A 33 1.90 -2.74 1.49
CA VAL A 33 2.24 -1.82 2.57
C VAL A 33 3.06 -2.53 3.65
N ALA A 34 2.68 -3.75 4.04
CA ALA A 34 3.44 -4.54 5.01
C ALA A 34 4.85 -4.88 4.51
N LEU A 35 5.00 -5.29 3.23
CA LEU A 35 6.29 -5.52 2.60
C LEU A 35 7.15 -4.25 2.64
N ALA A 36 6.59 -3.11 2.24
CA ALA A 36 7.33 -1.86 2.20
C ALA A 36 7.73 -1.35 3.58
N ASN A 37 6.87 -1.52 4.59
CA ASN A 37 7.19 -1.22 5.98
C ASN A 37 8.35 -2.09 6.48
N LYS A 38 8.27 -3.42 6.26
CA LYS A 38 9.31 -4.37 6.65
C LYS A 38 10.66 -4.08 5.97
N SER A 39 10.63 -3.60 4.74
CA SER A 39 11.82 -3.20 3.98
C SER A 39 12.26 -1.75 4.24
N GLY A 40 11.64 -1.04 5.19
CA GLY A 40 12.02 0.31 5.60
C GLY A 40 11.68 1.42 4.60
N CYS A 41 10.94 1.13 3.53
CA CYS A 41 10.65 2.10 2.47
C CYS A 41 9.79 3.27 2.99
N LEU A 42 8.92 2.99 3.97
CA LEU A 42 8.01 3.98 4.56
C LEU A 42 8.69 4.98 5.51
N VAL A 43 9.99 4.82 5.78
CA VAL A 43 10.76 5.82 6.54
C VAL A 43 10.93 7.11 5.74
N CYS A 44 11.08 6.98 4.41
CA CYS A 44 11.33 8.10 3.51
C CYS A 44 10.17 8.37 2.55
N HIS A 45 9.40 7.34 2.19
CA HIS A 45 8.30 7.42 1.24
C HIS A 45 6.94 7.30 1.93
N HIS A 46 5.94 7.88 1.29
CA HIS A 46 4.54 7.77 1.70
C HIS A 46 3.70 7.35 0.51
N VAL A 47 2.57 6.69 0.77
CA VAL A 47 1.63 6.33 -0.30
C VAL A 47 1.03 7.60 -0.89
N GLU A 48 0.47 8.43 0.00
CA GLU A 48 -0.25 9.64 -0.36
C GLU A 48 0.70 10.86 -0.45
N PRO A 49 0.43 11.81 -1.36
CA PRO A 49 1.14 13.08 -1.40
C PRO A 49 0.91 13.95 -0.16
N GLY A 50 1.72 15.00 -0.02
CA GLY A 50 1.53 16.03 1.00
C GLY A 50 2.30 15.82 2.30
N ALA A 51 3.01 14.69 2.44
CA ALA A 51 3.96 14.49 3.54
C ALA A 51 5.02 15.62 3.55
N LYS A 52 5.44 16.02 4.76
CA LYS A 52 6.50 17.00 4.98
C LYS A 52 7.77 16.30 5.43
N GLY A 53 8.91 16.79 4.93
CA GLY A 53 10.21 16.41 5.44
C GLY A 53 10.60 17.21 6.70
N PRO A 54 11.81 16.97 7.23
CA PRO A 54 12.36 17.76 8.33
C PRO A 54 12.31 19.26 8.03
N ASP A 55 12.07 20.07 9.06
CA ASP A 55 12.09 21.54 9.00
C ASP A 55 11.15 22.15 7.94
N GLY A 56 10.07 21.44 7.59
CA GLY A 56 9.07 21.89 6.62
C GLY A 56 9.48 21.71 5.15
N LEU A 57 10.61 21.04 4.89
CA LEU A 57 11.07 20.70 3.55
C LEU A 57 10.09 19.76 2.82
N PRO A 58 10.22 19.59 1.49
CA PRO A 58 9.55 18.51 0.77
C PRO A 58 9.83 17.14 1.41
N PRO A 59 8.99 16.11 1.19
CA PRO A 59 9.21 14.78 1.75
C PRO A 59 10.55 14.19 1.29
N ILE A 60 11.15 13.30 2.10
CA ILE A 60 12.47 12.74 1.80
C ILE A 60 12.44 11.98 0.46
N GLY A 61 11.48 11.08 0.31
CA GLY A 61 11.16 10.43 -0.95
C GLY A 61 9.84 10.95 -1.53
N PRO A 62 9.66 10.89 -2.87
CA PRO A 62 8.38 11.19 -3.50
C PRO A 62 7.27 10.27 -2.99
N ALA A 63 6.04 10.77 -2.98
CA ALA A 63 4.87 9.94 -2.71
C ALA A 63 4.64 8.95 -3.85
N TRP A 64 4.19 7.74 -3.52
CA TRP A 64 4.03 6.69 -4.52
C TRP A 64 2.93 6.96 -5.53
N ARG A 65 1.87 7.69 -5.16
CA ARG A 65 0.89 8.16 -6.16
C ARG A 65 1.48 9.17 -7.14
N ASP A 66 2.40 10.02 -6.71
CA ASP A 66 3.12 10.91 -7.63
C ASP A 66 4.03 10.10 -8.57
N VAL A 67 4.69 9.06 -8.05
CA VAL A 67 5.47 8.11 -8.87
C VAL A 67 4.58 7.44 -9.92
N ALA A 68 3.40 6.93 -9.51
CA ALA A 68 2.44 6.31 -10.40
C ALA A 68 2.00 7.27 -11.51
N ALA A 69 1.68 8.51 -11.15
CA ALA A 69 1.29 9.56 -12.10
C ALA A 69 2.42 9.91 -13.08
N LYS A 70 3.65 10.12 -12.59
CA LYS A 70 4.81 10.50 -13.40
C LYS A 70 5.20 9.42 -14.42
N TYR A 71 5.07 8.15 -14.05
CA TYR A 71 5.49 7.03 -14.89
C TYR A 71 4.35 6.34 -15.64
N LYS A 72 3.13 6.88 -15.58
CA LYS A 72 1.95 6.32 -16.26
C LYS A 72 2.20 6.16 -17.77
N GLY A 73 1.96 4.96 -18.28
CA GLY A 73 2.10 4.64 -19.70
C GLY A 73 3.54 4.42 -20.19
N ILE A 74 4.55 4.61 -19.34
CA ILE A 74 5.95 4.34 -19.69
C ILE A 74 6.24 2.85 -19.57
N LYS A 75 6.37 2.16 -20.71
CA LYS A 75 6.56 0.69 -20.75
C LYS A 75 7.80 0.20 -19.98
N SER A 76 8.85 1.01 -19.91
CA SER A 76 10.09 0.68 -19.19
C SER A 76 10.05 1.00 -17.69
N ALA A 77 8.99 1.65 -17.18
CA ALA A 77 8.95 2.16 -15.81
C ALA A 77 9.24 1.11 -14.75
N GLN A 78 8.64 -0.08 -14.87
CA GLN A 78 8.83 -1.13 -13.86
C GLN A 78 10.29 -1.58 -13.79
N ALA A 79 10.95 -1.79 -14.93
CA ALA A 79 12.35 -2.19 -14.97
C ALA A 79 13.27 -1.08 -14.44
N THR A 80 13.05 0.16 -14.90
CA THR A 80 13.83 1.33 -14.46
C THR A 80 13.72 1.56 -12.96
N LEU A 81 12.50 1.60 -12.42
CA LEU A 81 12.27 1.85 -11.00
C LEU A 81 12.73 0.69 -10.11
N THR A 82 12.58 -0.56 -10.55
CA THR A 82 13.16 -1.71 -9.84
C THR A 82 14.68 -1.60 -9.78
N GLY A 83 15.32 -1.22 -10.90
CA GLY A 83 16.76 -0.95 -10.93
C GLY A 83 17.19 0.12 -9.94
N ILE A 84 16.43 1.21 -9.84
CA ILE A 84 16.67 2.29 -8.87
C ILE A 84 16.49 1.80 -7.43
N VAL A 85 15.45 1.00 -7.13
CA VAL A 85 15.27 0.40 -5.80
C VAL A 85 16.48 -0.46 -5.42
N MET A 86 16.96 -1.31 -6.33
CA MET A 86 18.05 -2.24 -6.04
C MET A 86 19.41 -1.54 -5.94
N LYS A 87 19.67 -0.56 -6.82
CA LYS A 87 21.00 0.04 -7.01
C LYS A 87 21.13 1.45 -6.45
N GLY A 88 20.05 2.03 -5.95
CA GLY A 88 19.99 3.42 -5.51
C GLY A 88 19.76 4.40 -6.66
N SER A 89 19.52 5.67 -6.30
CA SER A 89 19.39 6.77 -7.26
C SER A 89 20.65 7.63 -7.32
N ASN A 90 20.84 8.36 -8.41
CA ASN A 90 21.99 9.26 -8.58
C ASN A 90 21.78 10.55 -7.75
N PRO A 91 22.71 10.92 -6.84
CA PRO A 91 22.59 12.15 -6.04
C PRO A 91 22.72 13.44 -6.86
N TYR A 92 23.31 13.39 -8.06
CA TYR A 92 23.52 14.57 -8.91
C TYR A 92 22.43 14.74 -9.98
N ASP A 93 21.65 13.68 -10.23
CA ASP A 93 20.60 13.69 -11.24
C ASP A 93 19.27 13.12 -10.71
N SER A 94 18.75 13.79 -9.67
CA SER A 94 17.44 13.46 -9.15
C SER A 94 16.35 13.80 -10.18
N HIS A 95 15.56 12.79 -10.52
CA HIS A 95 14.33 12.94 -11.30
C HIS A 95 13.16 13.49 -10.45
N TRP A 96 13.43 13.94 -9.21
CA TRP A 96 12.48 14.55 -8.26
C TRP A 96 12.98 15.90 -7.70
N LYS A 97 13.86 16.61 -8.42
CA LYS A 97 14.37 17.94 -8.04
C LYS A 97 13.23 18.88 -7.64
N GLY A 98 13.31 19.45 -6.44
CA GLY A 98 12.32 20.38 -5.87
C GLY A 98 11.03 19.73 -5.37
N GLN A 99 10.81 18.43 -5.61
CA GLN A 99 9.63 17.68 -5.17
C GLN A 99 9.93 16.74 -4.00
N ALA A 100 11.18 16.30 -3.88
CA ALA A 100 11.69 15.54 -2.75
C ALA A 100 12.96 16.20 -2.21
N SER A 101 13.18 16.11 -0.90
CA SER A 101 14.34 16.69 -0.20
C SER A 101 15.52 15.71 -0.12
N GLY A 102 15.28 14.40 -0.25
CA GLY A 102 16.33 13.40 -0.27
C GLY A 102 17.24 13.55 -1.49
N LEU A 103 18.56 13.61 -1.24
CA LEU A 103 19.56 13.71 -2.30
C LEU A 103 19.58 12.45 -3.18
N ALA A 104 19.58 11.29 -2.54
CA ALA A 104 19.55 10.00 -3.22
C ALA A 104 18.90 8.94 -2.33
N MET A 105 18.24 7.97 -2.97
CA MET A 105 17.86 6.73 -2.33
C MET A 105 19.06 5.78 -2.34
N PRO A 106 19.47 5.21 -1.20
CA PRO A 106 20.56 4.24 -1.16
C PRO A 106 20.18 2.93 -1.88
N PRO A 107 21.16 2.08 -2.25
CA PRO A 107 20.88 0.72 -2.73
C PRO A 107 20.16 -0.11 -1.66
N ASN A 108 19.02 -0.72 -2.00
CA ASN A 108 18.18 -1.42 -1.02
C ASN A 108 18.33 -2.96 -1.04
N ALA A 109 19.33 -3.51 -1.75
CA ALA A 109 19.51 -4.97 -1.87
C ALA A 109 19.73 -5.69 -0.53
N VAL A 110 20.12 -4.96 0.52
CA VAL A 110 20.24 -5.49 1.90
C VAL A 110 18.86 -5.66 2.58
N ALA A 111 17.87 -4.83 2.21
CA ALA A 111 16.55 -4.77 2.85
C ALA A 111 15.45 -5.50 2.06
N ILE A 112 15.65 -5.72 0.76
CA ILE A 112 14.66 -6.34 -0.12
C ILE A 112 15.30 -7.12 -1.27
N LYS A 113 14.70 -8.26 -1.64
CA LYS A 113 15.08 -9.05 -2.82
C LYS A 113 14.48 -8.45 -4.09
N GLU A 114 15.15 -8.62 -5.23
CA GLU A 114 14.69 -8.04 -6.51
C GLU A 114 13.27 -8.48 -6.90
N ALA A 115 12.91 -9.74 -6.65
CA ALA A 115 11.56 -10.23 -6.93
C ALA A 115 10.48 -9.47 -6.14
N ASP A 116 10.73 -9.20 -4.86
CA ASP A 116 9.80 -8.45 -4.01
C ASP A 116 9.82 -6.95 -4.34
N ALA A 117 10.99 -6.39 -4.68
CA ALA A 117 11.09 -5.02 -5.18
C ALA A 117 10.28 -4.85 -6.48
N LYS A 118 10.36 -5.79 -7.40
CA LYS A 118 9.59 -5.80 -8.66
C LYS A 118 8.08 -5.88 -8.40
N ARG A 119 7.65 -6.65 -7.39
CA ARG A 119 6.24 -6.72 -6.96
C ARG A 119 5.78 -5.39 -6.37
N LEU A 120 6.57 -4.81 -5.48
CA LEU A 120 6.27 -3.53 -4.83
C LEU A 120 6.20 -2.39 -5.84
N VAL A 121 7.19 -2.28 -6.73
CA VAL A 121 7.21 -1.28 -7.82
C VAL A 121 6.01 -1.47 -8.76
N GLY A 122 5.65 -2.71 -9.10
CA GLY A 122 4.47 -2.99 -9.91
C GLY A 122 3.17 -2.55 -9.25
N TRP A 123 3.07 -2.68 -7.91
CA TRP A 123 1.94 -2.15 -7.15
C TRP A 123 1.95 -0.62 -7.10
N ILE A 124 3.09 0.02 -6.83
CA ILE A 124 3.26 1.49 -6.86
C ILE A 124 2.77 2.06 -8.20
N LEU A 125 3.20 1.48 -9.32
CA LEU A 125 2.82 1.94 -10.66
C LEU A 125 1.34 1.74 -10.99
N ALA A 126 0.63 0.88 -10.26
CA ALA A 126 -0.79 0.62 -10.42
C ALA A 126 -1.67 1.49 -9.51
N LEU A 127 -1.07 2.30 -8.62
CA LEU A 127 -1.84 3.21 -7.78
C LEU A 127 -2.52 4.29 -8.63
N GLU A 128 -3.75 4.61 -8.28
CA GLU A 128 -4.44 5.77 -8.85
C GLU A 128 -3.67 7.05 -8.57
N ALA A 129 -3.64 7.94 -9.56
CA ALA A 129 -3.05 9.25 -9.41
C ALA A 129 -3.75 10.04 -8.29
N PRO A 130 -3.08 11.03 -7.68
CA PRO A 130 -3.69 11.85 -6.65
C PRO A 130 -5.01 12.46 -7.13
N LYS A 131 -6.04 12.40 -6.29
CA LYS A 131 -7.27 13.16 -6.54
C LYS A 131 -6.92 14.64 -6.35
N LYS A 132 -7.15 15.43 -7.40
CA LYS A 132 -6.95 16.88 -7.38
C LYS A 132 -7.96 17.58 -6.49
#